data_AF-A0A0P1G2M7-F1
#
_entry.id   AF-A0A0P1G2M7-F1
#
_cell.length_a   1.000
_cell.length_b   1.000
_cell.length_c   1.000
_cell.angle_alpha   90.00
_cell.angle_beta   90.00
_cell.angle_gamma   90.00
#
_symmetry.space_group_name_H-M   'P 1'
#
loop_
_entity.id
_entity.type
_entity.pdbx_description
1 polymer ?
#
loop_
_entity_poly.entity_id
_entity_poly.type
_entity_poly.pdbx_seq_one_letter_code
_entity_poly.pdbx_strand_id
1 'polypeptide(L)'
;MMAIGAQAQAQCGTDAYTVKPGDTVFTIAQAKYGDPEKWTLIYYANEAALQASVFQVTPGDVLDIPCEPGSQQADATPLRVETGAELKLLTGSNYEPFTDLAWPGEGMLTEIVNAAMETTPDPVTYSITWENDWSKHLFPGLDSKQFDMGFPWYKPPCDQMPDNERCANFHFSDPLVEVLLMLFVRSDEGFKFDSDDDLLGKSICRPHGFLTFDLDRPGRDWLQNGKVQLVRANNEAECFDKLLAGEVDAVSLNVFLGAQVIKEQGLQGRVVAMERPLSTAGMHVIISKKHWRGTTFLYRFNAGLAKLKESDRYAEIVNKHLGVFWEQIKSN
;
A
#
# COMPACT_ATOMS: atom_id res chain seq x y z
N MET A 1 20.43 -44.86 -6.68
CA MET A 1 19.14 -44.43 -6.11
C MET A 1 19.21 -42.92 -5.94
N MET A 2 18.19 -42.27 -6.48
CA MET A 2 17.71 -40.89 -6.25
C MET A 2 18.61 -39.73 -6.65
N ALA A 3 18.13 -39.07 -7.70
CA ALA A 3 18.56 -37.80 -8.24
C ALA A 3 18.33 -36.66 -7.25
N ILE A 4 19.31 -35.76 -7.20
CA ILE A 4 19.22 -34.46 -6.54
C ILE A 4 18.37 -33.59 -7.47
N GLY A 5 17.16 -33.24 -7.05
CA GLY A 5 16.34 -32.26 -7.74
C GLY A 5 16.97 -30.89 -7.57
N ALA A 6 17.70 -30.43 -8.59
CA ALA A 6 18.01 -29.02 -8.73
C ALA A 6 16.66 -28.30 -8.93
N GLN A 7 16.26 -27.51 -7.95
CA GLN A 7 15.22 -26.51 -8.17
C GLN A 7 15.75 -25.59 -9.26
N ALA A 8 15.10 -25.61 -10.43
CA ALA A 8 15.32 -24.61 -11.44
C ALA A 8 14.87 -23.27 -10.86
N GLN A 9 15.80 -22.52 -10.27
CA GLN A 9 15.64 -21.07 -10.17
C GLN A 9 15.48 -20.59 -11.61
N ALA A 10 14.27 -20.17 -11.98
CA ALA A 10 14.06 -19.42 -13.20
C ALA A 10 15.09 -18.28 -13.17
N GLN A 11 15.94 -18.25 -14.18
CA GLN A 11 17.04 -17.33 -14.31
C GLN A 11 16.48 -15.95 -14.60
N CYS A 12 15.99 -15.29 -13.56
CA CYS A 12 15.64 -13.91 -13.60
C CYS A 12 16.90 -13.14 -13.15
N GLY A 13 17.59 -12.56 -14.12
CA GLY A 13 18.45 -11.42 -13.83
C GLY A 13 17.55 -10.20 -13.60
N THR A 14 18.10 -9.15 -12.98
CA THR A 14 17.58 -7.79 -13.09
C THR A 14 17.63 -7.36 -14.56
N ASP A 15 16.71 -7.89 -15.36
CA ASP A 15 16.66 -7.68 -16.79
C ASP A 15 15.97 -6.35 -17.00
N ALA A 16 16.78 -5.31 -17.11
CA ALA A 16 16.34 -4.02 -17.64
C ALA A 16 15.57 -4.24 -18.95
N TYR A 17 14.27 -3.92 -18.94
CA TYR A 17 13.38 -4.08 -20.08
C TYR A 17 13.17 -2.74 -20.78
N THR A 18 13.56 -2.66 -22.04
CA THR A 18 13.24 -1.51 -22.88
C THR A 18 11.81 -1.62 -23.41
N VAL A 19 10.98 -0.65 -23.02
CA VAL A 19 9.57 -0.54 -23.38
C VAL A 19 9.41 -0.39 -24.88
N LYS A 20 8.49 -1.15 -25.47
CA LYS A 20 8.19 -1.15 -26.90
C LYS A 20 6.89 -0.38 -27.20
N PRO A 21 6.69 0.06 -28.44
CA PRO A 21 5.40 0.63 -28.86
C PRO A 21 4.23 -0.32 -28.57
N GLY A 22 3.26 0.15 -27.79
CA GLY A 22 2.08 -0.60 -27.39
C GLY A 22 2.21 -1.40 -26.09
N ASP A 23 3.37 -1.37 -25.43
CA ASP A 23 3.52 -1.99 -24.11
C ASP A 23 2.76 -1.21 -23.03
N THR A 24 2.23 -1.95 -22.07
CA THR A 24 1.75 -1.45 -20.77
C THR A 24 2.41 -2.27 -19.68
N VAL A 25 2.39 -1.82 -18.43
CA VAL A 25 2.87 -2.63 -17.29
C VAL A 25 2.14 -3.98 -17.21
N PHE A 26 0.88 -4.05 -17.65
CA PHE A 26 0.11 -5.30 -17.72
C PHE A 26 0.61 -6.24 -18.82
N THR A 27 0.86 -5.75 -20.04
CA THR A 27 1.35 -6.61 -21.13
C THR A 27 2.77 -7.08 -20.86
N ILE A 28 3.60 -6.25 -20.23
CA ILE A 28 4.94 -6.63 -19.79
C ILE A 28 4.86 -7.69 -18.70
N ALA A 29 3.97 -7.55 -17.70
CA ALA A 29 3.76 -8.56 -16.67
C ALA A 29 3.28 -9.90 -17.24
N GLN A 30 2.32 -9.85 -18.19
CA GLN A 30 1.88 -11.05 -18.91
C GLN A 30 3.04 -11.73 -19.65
N ALA A 31 3.94 -10.96 -20.28
CA ALA A 31 5.08 -11.49 -21.02
C ALA A 31 6.18 -12.04 -20.11
N LYS A 32 6.40 -11.43 -18.95
CA LYS A 32 7.51 -11.75 -18.04
C LYS A 32 7.16 -12.77 -16.97
N TYR A 33 5.94 -12.71 -16.44
CA TYR A 33 5.47 -13.55 -15.34
C TYR A 33 4.35 -14.52 -15.76
N GLY A 34 3.85 -14.41 -16.99
CA GLY A 34 2.71 -15.21 -17.45
C GLY A 34 1.37 -14.76 -16.86
N ASP A 35 1.34 -13.64 -16.14
CA ASP A 35 0.19 -13.17 -15.38
C ASP A 35 0.14 -11.63 -15.39
N PRO A 36 -0.89 -11.01 -15.98
CA PRO A 36 -1.01 -9.56 -16.04
C PRO A 36 -1.32 -8.94 -14.67
N GLU A 37 -1.84 -9.69 -13.69
CA GLU A 37 -2.15 -9.19 -12.34
C GLU A 37 -0.87 -8.84 -11.55
N LYS A 38 0.27 -9.43 -11.95
CA LYS A 38 1.59 -9.18 -11.34
C LYS A 38 2.24 -7.86 -11.77
N TRP A 39 1.52 -7.00 -12.48
CA TRP A 39 2.00 -5.68 -12.92
C TRP A 39 2.51 -4.80 -11.77
N THR A 40 1.98 -4.97 -10.55
CA THR A 40 2.45 -4.16 -9.42
C THR A 40 3.90 -4.46 -9.04
N LEU A 41 4.43 -5.66 -9.30
CA LEU A 41 5.86 -5.95 -9.12
C LEU A 41 6.72 -4.99 -9.96
N ILE A 42 6.33 -4.79 -11.22
CA ILE A 42 7.01 -3.85 -12.12
C ILE A 42 6.80 -2.42 -11.63
N TYR A 43 5.57 -2.06 -11.26
CA TYR A 43 5.27 -0.71 -10.79
C TYR A 43 6.12 -0.32 -9.59
N TYR A 44 6.18 -1.15 -8.54
CA TYR A 44 6.90 -0.83 -7.31
C TYR A 44 8.42 -0.87 -7.46
N ALA A 45 8.96 -1.67 -8.39
CA ALA A 45 10.38 -1.61 -8.75
C ALA A 45 10.75 -0.34 -9.53
N ASN A 46 9.77 0.32 -10.16
CA ASN A 46 9.98 1.48 -11.04
C ASN A 46 9.20 2.72 -10.59
N GLU A 47 8.81 2.79 -9.32
CA GLU A 47 7.89 3.80 -8.81
C GLU A 47 8.35 5.22 -9.15
N ALA A 48 9.65 5.51 -9.00
CA ALA A 48 10.25 6.81 -9.33
C ALA A 48 10.13 7.19 -10.82
N ALA A 49 10.13 6.22 -11.72
CA ALA A 49 9.98 6.45 -13.16
C ALA A 49 8.51 6.55 -13.59
N LEU A 50 7.60 5.85 -12.91
CA LEU A 50 6.19 5.70 -13.31
C LEU A 50 5.22 6.68 -12.63
N GLN A 51 5.70 7.57 -11.76
CA GLN A 51 4.91 8.46 -10.89
C GLN A 51 3.76 9.22 -11.59
N ALA A 52 3.94 9.63 -12.85
CA ALA A 52 2.95 10.46 -13.57
C ALA A 52 1.87 9.64 -14.30
N SER A 53 2.21 8.42 -14.71
CA SER A 53 1.33 7.54 -15.46
C SER A 53 1.62 6.09 -15.08
N VAL A 54 1.13 5.70 -13.90
CA VAL A 54 1.30 4.37 -13.27
C VAL A 54 1.20 3.19 -14.25
N PHE A 55 0.38 3.33 -15.30
CA PHE A 55 0.13 2.29 -16.29
C PHE A 55 0.61 2.63 -17.71
N GLN A 56 1.05 3.87 -17.98
CA GLN A 56 1.56 4.26 -19.29
C GLN A 56 3.07 4.37 -19.24
N VAL A 57 3.70 3.47 -19.98
CA VAL A 57 5.15 3.43 -20.19
C VAL A 57 5.44 4.00 -21.57
N THR A 58 6.49 4.81 -21.69
CA THR A 58 6.87 5.41 -22.96
C THR A 58 7.81 4.46 -23.72
N PRO A 59 7.60 4.21 -25.02
CA PRO A 59 8.55 3.43 -25.81
C PRO A 59 9.97 4.00 -25.68
N GLY A 60 10.91 3.15 -25.29
CA GLY A 60 12.30 3.53 -24.99
C GLY A 60 12.62 3.66 -23.50
N ASP A 61 11.61 3.75 -22.61
CA ASP A 61 11.82 3.68 -21.17
C ASP A 61 12.48 2.35 -20.80
N VAL A 62 13.34 2.37 -19.78
CA VAL A 62 14.01 1.17 -19.27
C VAL A 62 13.45 0.87 -17.89
N LEU A 63 12.75 -0.25 -17.78
CA LEU A 63 12.13 -0.69 -16.53
C LEU A 63 12.94 -1.81 -15.90
N ASP A 64 13.10 -1.77 -14.58
CA ASP A 64 13.56 -2.91 -13.80
C ASP A 64 12.44 -3.96 -13.72
N ILE A 65 12.75 -5.20 -14.09
CA ILE A 65 11.81 -6.32 -14.02
C ILE A 65 12.26 -7.21 -12.88
N PRO A 66 11.67 -7.06 -11.69
CA PRO A 66 12.10 -7.83 -10.54
C PRO A 66 11.76 -9.30 -10.73
N CYS A 67 12.53 -10.14 -10.06
CA CYS A 67 12.24 -11.56 -10.01
C CYS A 67 11.05 -11.85 -9.12
N GLU A 68 10.33 -12.91 -9.48
CA GLU A 68 9.38 -13.48 -8.55
C GLU A 68 10.16 -13.95 -7.31
N PRO A 69 9.67 -13.64 -6.10
CA PRO A 69 10.38 -13.98 -4.88
C PRO A 69 10.59 -15.49 -4.79
N GLY A 70 11.86 -15.90 -4.78
CA GLY A 70 12.21 -17.32 -4.63
C GLY A 70 12.01 -17.84 -3.21
N SER A 71 11.88 -16.95 -2.21
CA SER A 71 11.69 -17.30 -0.80
C SER A 71 10.55 -16.48 -0.19
N GLN A 72 9.63 -17.17 0.48
CA GLN A 72 8.60 -16.56 1.33
C GLN A 72 9.07 -16.38 2.78
N GLN A 73 10.34 -16.67 3.07
CA GLN A 73 10.88 -16.54 4.41
C GLN A 73 11.05 -15.06 4.77
N ALA A 74 10.51 -14.69 5.93
CA ALA A 74 10.70 -13.36 6.51
C ALA A 74 12.11 -13.18 7.07
N ASP A 75 12.58 -11.94 7.08
CA ASP A 75 13.83 -11.57 7.73
C ASP A 75 13.78 -11.82 9.23
N ALA A 76 14.93 -12.11 9.82
CA ALA A 76 15.08 -12.14 11.26
C ALA A 76 14.90 -10.73 11.85
N THR A 77 14.37 -10.64 13.07
CA THR A 77 14.04 -9.38 13.75
C THR A 77 14.84 -9.22 15.06
N PRO A 78 16.18 -9.13 15.01
CA PRO A 78 17.05 -9.20 16.19
C PRO A 78 16.83 -8.10 17.24
N LEU A 79 16.25 -6.97 16.85
CA LEU A 79 15.95 -5.84 17.73
C LEU A 79 14.54 -5.88 18.34
N ARG A 80 13.68 -6.79 17.87
CA ARG A 80 12.33 -6.93 18.40
C ARG A 80 12.37 -7.78 19.67
N VAL A 81 11.86 -7.22 20.77
CA VAL A 81 11.76 -7.89 22.07
C VAL A 81 10.38 -7.68 22.68
N GLU A 82 9.87 -8.71 23.36
CA GLU A 82 8.52 -8.69 23.93
C GLU A 82 8.41 -7.88 25.24
N THR A 83 9.52 -7.77 25.99
CA THR A 83 9.54 -7.08 27.28
C THR A 83 10.79 -6.23 27.44
N GLY A 84 10.67 -5.09 28.12
CA GLY A 84 11.79 -4.19 28.36
C GLY A 84 12.29 -3.43 27.12
N ALA A 85 11.51 -3.42 26.02
CA ALA A 85 11.82 -2.66 24.83
C ALA A 85 11.93 -1.15 25.11
N GLU A 86 12.88 -0.49 24.45
CA GLU A 86 13.08 0.95 24.55
C GLU A 86 12.02 1.75 23.78
N LEU A 87 11.49 1.19 22.69
CA LEU A 87 10.41 1.77 21.89
C LEU A 87 9.21 0.82 21.80
N LYS A 88 8.01 1.39 21.92
CA LYS A 88 6.74 0.68 21.79
C LYS A 88 6.03 1.12 20.52
N LEU A 89 5.92 0.21 19.57
CA LEU A 89 5.21 0.40 18.32
C LEU A 89 3.80 -0.20 18.43
N LEU A 90 2.86 0.41 17.72
CA LEU A 90 1.46 -0.02 17.63
C LEU A 90 1.06 -0.25 16.17
N THR A 91 0.43 -1.39 15.90
CA THR A 91 -0.15 -1.72 14.59
C THR A 91 -1.42 -2.56 14.77
N GLY A 92 -2.07 -2.92 13.67
CA GLY A 92 -3.25 -3.80 13.62
C GLY A 92 -3.09 -4.89 12.56
N SER A 93 -3.82 -5.99 12.71
CA SER A 93 -3.87 -7.12 11.78
C SER A 93 -5.01 -6.97 10.75
N ASN A 94 -5.17 -7.95 9.87
CA ASN A 94 -6.18 -8.02 8.81
C ASN A 94 -6.04 -6.87 7.80
N TYR A 95 -4.80 -6.52 7.46
CA TYR A 95 -4.51 -5.50 6.45
C TYR A 95 -3.42 -5.98 5.49
N GLU A 96 -3.61 -7.17 4.93
CA GLU A 96 -2.75 -7.78 3.94
C GLU A 96 -2.64 -6.94 2.66
N PRO A 97 -1.47 -6.92 2.00
CA PRO A 97 -0.21 -7.56 2.38
C PRO A 97 0.63 -6.70 3.35
N PHE A 98 0.07 -5.65 3.95
CA PHE A 98 0.80 -4.62 4.69
C PHE A 98 1.11 -5.01 6.14
N THR A 99 0.09 -5.37 6.91
CA THR A 99 0.21 -5.76 8.32
C THR A 99 -0.81 -6.83 8.66
N ASP A 100 -0.34 -8.05 8.95
CA ASP A 100 -1.19 -9.13 9.41
C ASP A 100 -0.37 -10.21 10.13
N LEU A 101 -0.84 -10.68 11.29
CA LEU A 101 -0.17 -11.67 12.14
C LEU A 101 0.03 -13.04 11.47
N ALA A 102 -0.84 -13.41 10.52
CA ALA A 102 -0.74 -14.67 9.79
C ALA A 102 0.09 -14.53 8.50
N TRP A 103 0.41 -13.30 8.08
CA TRP A 103 1.25 -13.05 6.91
C TRP A 103 2.72 -13.35 7.19
N PRO A 104 3.49 -13.85 6.19
CA PRO A 104 4.95 -13.93 6.32
C PRO A 104 5.54 -12.59 6.75
N GLY A 105 6.39 -12.59 7.77
CA GLY A 105 7.01 -11.37 8.30
C GLY A 105 6.02 -10.43 9.01
N GLU A 106 4.82 -10.92 9.31
CA GLU A 106 3.69 -10.16 9.83
C GLU A 106 3.25 -8.99 8.92
N GLY A 107 3.56 -9.07 7.63
CA GLY A 107 3.22 -8.05 6.64
C GLY A 107 4.42 -7.26 6.11
N MET A 108 4.27 -6.73 4.89
CA MET A 108 5.27 -5.92 4.20
C MET A 108 5.74 -4.73 5.02
N LEU A 109 4.81 -4.00 5.63
CA LEU A 109 5.17 -2.79 6.37
C LEU A 109 5.73 -3.12 7.74
N THR A 110 5.35 -4.25 8.33
CA THR A 110 6.02 -4.77 9.53
C THR A 110 7.47 -5.10 9.21
N GLU A 111 7.74 -5.81 8.11
CA GLU A 111 9.11 -6.18 7.73
C GLU A 111 9.96 -4.96 7.33
N ILE A 112 9.40 -3.98 6.59
CA ILE A 112 10.08 -2.72 6.28
C ILE A 112 10.38 -1.93 7.56
N VAL A 113 9.45 -1.84 8.52
CA VAL A 113 9.69 -1.17 9.79
C VAL A 113 10.79 -1.87 10.57
N ASN A 114 10.78 -3.20 10.65
CA ASN A 114 11.81 -3.97 11.33
C ASN A 114 13.20 -3.70 10.72
N ALA A 115 13.31 -3.76 9.40
CA ALA A 115 14.55 -3.49 8.68
C ALA A 115 15.02 -2.03 8.84
N ALA A 116 14.10 -1.07 8.84
CA ALA A 116 14.42 0.35 9.04
C ALA A 116 14.91 0.64 10.48
N MET A 117 14.37 -0.09 11.47
CA MET A 117 14.84 0.00 12.86
C MET A 117 16.26 -0.55 13.02
N GLU A 118 16.66 -1.56 12.23
CA GLU A 118 18.03 -2.09 12.23
C GLU A 118 19.04 -1.15 11.57
N THR A 119 18.63 -0.43 10.53
CA THR A 119 19.50 0.50 9.80
C THR A 119 19.54 1.90 10.42
N THR A 120 18.71 2.15 11.44
CA THR A 120 18.65 3.41 12.18
C THR A 120 19.98 3.70 12.90
N PRO A 121 20.46 4.96 12.91
CA PRO A 121 21.62 5.35 13.73
C PRO A 121 21.36 5.11 15.22
N ASP A 122 22.29 4.42 15.88
CA ASP A 122 22.16 3.93 17.26
C ASP A 122 20.87 3.13 17.47
N PRO A 123 20.75 1.94 16.85
CA PRO A 123 19.52 1.15 16.89
C PRO A 123 19.21 0.72 18.33
N VAL A 124 17.93 0.74 18.67
CA VAL A 124 17.41 0.38 19.99
C VAL A 124 16.43 -0.77 19.87
N THR A 125 16.20 -1.46 20.98
CA THR A 125 15.18 -2.51 21.01
C THR A 125 13.78 -1.93 20.92
N TYR A 126 12.87 -2.65 20.27
CA TYR A 126 11.46 -2.25 20.17
C TYR A 126 10.51 -3.43 20.38
N SER A 127 9.27 -3.14 20.75
CA SER A 127 8.16 -4.10 20.84
C SER A 127 7.04 -3.65 19.93
N ILE A 128 6.29 -4.59 19.35
CA ILE A 128 5.09 -4.30 18.55
C ILE A 128 3.87 -4.80 19.33
N THR A 129 2.93 -3.90 19.58
CA THR A 129 1.60 -4.24 20.11
C THR A 129 0.58 -4.24 18.98
N TRP A 130 -0.30 -5.23 18.99
CA TRP A 130 -1.35 -5.43 18.00
C TRP A 130 -2.71 -5.04 18.57
N GLU A 131 -3.36 -4.06 17.94
CA GLU A 131 -4.71 -3.59 18.26
C GLU A 131 -5.51 -3.54 16.96
N ASN A 132 -6.53 -4.39 16.83
CA ASN A 132 -7.32 -4.47 15.61
C ASN A 132 -8.40 -3.37 15.54
N ASP A 133 -8.68 -2.70 16.66
CA ASP A 133 -9.51 -1.50 16.67
C ASP A 133 -8.67 -0.26 16.32
N TRP A 134 -8.56 0.00 15.02
CA TRP A 134 -7.81 1.13 14.46
C TRP A 134 -8.28 2.49 15.01
N SER A 135 -9.51 2.61 15.52
CA SER A 135 -10.00 3.85 16.12
C SER A 135 -9.25 4.22 17.41
N LYS A 136 -8.65 3.24 18.10
CA LYS A 136 -7.90 3.43 19.35
C LYS A 136 -6.45 3.84 19.15
N HIS A 137 -5.91 3.63 17.95
CA HIS A 137 -4.49 3.81 17.67
C HIS A 137 -4.04 5.25 17.88
N LEU A 138 -4.65 6.19 17.16
CA LEU A 138 -4.28 7.60 17.26
C LEU A 138 -4.73 8.15 18.61
N PHE A 139 -6.00 7.93 18.95
CA PHE A 139 -6.62 8.41 20.18
C PHE A 139 -7.30 7.25 20.91
N PRO A 140 -6.92 6.92 22.16
CA PRO A 140 -5.89 7.57 22.96
C PRO A 140 -4.47 7.02 22.74
N GLY A 141 -4.26 5.92 22.00
CA GLY A 141 -3.03 5.13 22.04
C GLY A 141 -1.73 5.94 21.91
N LEU A 142 -1.55 6.57 20.76
CA LEU A 142 -0.37 7.39 20.48
C LEU A 142 -0.47 8.78 21.11
N ASP A 143 -1.64 9.42 21.10
CA ASP A 143 -1.81 10.76 21.66
C ASP A 143 -1.49 10.82 23.17
N SER A 144 -1.89 9.80 23.92
CA SER A 144 -1.57 9.66 25.34
C SER A 144 -0.15 9.17 25.60
N LYS A 145 0.59 8.75 24.55
CA LYS A 145 1.94 8.16 24.60
C LYS A 145 1.97 6.81 25.33
N GLN A 146 0.91 6.01 25.20
CA GLN A 146 0.96 4.60 25.62
C GLN A 146 1.91 3.80 24.72
N PHE A 147 1.94 4.19 23.44
CA PHE A 147 2.88 3.73 22.43
C PHE A 147 3.63 4.95 21.87
N ASP A 148 4.87 4.74 21.46
CA ASP A 148 5.73 5.80 20.93
C ASP A 148 5.39 6.07 19.45
N MET A 149 5.19 5.01 18.66
CA MET A 149 4.93 5.10 17.22
C MET A 149 3.82 4.14 16.80
N GLY A 150 3.15 4.43 15.69
CA GLY A 150 2.25 3.48 15.05
C GLY A 150 2.37 3.44 13.54
N PHE A 151 1.89 2.37 12.92
CA PHE A 151 1.96 2.17 11.47
C PHE A 151 0.95 1.10 11.00
N PRO A 152 0.66 1.03 9.69
CA PRO A 152 0.74 2.15 8.75
C PRO A 152 -0.38 3.17 8.94
N TRP A 153 -0.06 4.45 8.76
CA TRP A 153 -1.07 5.52 8.67
C TRP A 153 -0.90 6.36 7.42
N TYR A 154 -2.01 6.63 6.74
CA TYR A 154 -2.05 7.60 5.65
C TYR A 154 -1.86 9.03 6.15
N LYS A 155 -0.95 9.76 5.50
CA LYS A 155 -0.65 11.17 5.77
C LYS A 155 -1.51 12.08 4.87
N PRO A 156 -2.41 12.91 5.44
CA PRO A 156 -3.06 13.98 4.68
C PRO A 156 -2.04 15.01 4.19
N PRO A 157 -2.37 15.86 3.19
CA PRO A 157 -1.47 16.93 2.76
C PRO A 157 -1.38 18.03 3.83
N CYS A 158 -0.55 17.82 4.86
CA CYS A 158 -0.54 18.64 6.07
C CYS A 158 -0.13 20.09 5.86
N ASP A 159 0.63 20.39 4.80
CA ASP A 159 0.96 21.78 4.42
C ASP A 159 -0.27 22.55 3.92
N GLN A 160 -1.27 21.81 3.42
CA GLN A 160 -2.51 22.33 2.86
C GLN A 160 -3.71 22.16 3.81
N MET A 161 -3.61 21.22 4.76
CA MET A 161 -4.65 20.89 5.75
C MET A 161 -4.05 20.84 7.16
N PRO A 162 -3.50 21.95 7.68
CA PRO A 162 -2.85 21.96 8.99
C PRO A 162 -3.81 21.60 10.13
N ASP A 163 -5.10 21.91 9.97
CA ASP A 163 -6.15 21.66 10.96
C ASP A 163 -6.71 20.24 10.90
N ASN A 164 -6.33 19.43 9.91
CA ASN A 164 -6.69 18.01 9.91
C ASN A 164 -6.16 17.37 11.19
N GLU A 165 -7.00 16.61 11.90
CA GLU A 165 -6.67 16.07 13.23
C GLU A 165 -5.33 15.32 13.27
N ARG A 166 -5.01 14.56 12.20
CA ARG A 166 -3.73 13.85 12.14
C ARG A 166 -2.55 14.81 11.95
N CYS A 167 -2.70 15.81 11.09
CA CYS A 167 -1.70 16.84 10.84
C CYS A 167 -1.47 17.73 12.07
N ALA A 168 -2.53 18.08 12.79
CA ALA A 168 -2.47 18.91 13.98
C ALA A 168 -1.75 18.20 15.14
N ASN A 169 -1.95 16.88 15.30
CA ASN A 169 -1.51 16.15 16.49
C ASN A 169 -0.28 15.24 16.30
N PHE A 170 0.12 14.93 15.08
CA PHE A 170 1.16 13.93 14.81
C PHE A 170 2.23 14.38 13.81
N HIS A 171 3.43 13.83 13.98
CA HIS A 171 4.48 13.82 12.96
C HIS A 171 4.42 12.50 12.18
N PHE A 172 4.87 12.55 10.93
CA PHE A 172 4.87 11.42 10.01
C PHE A 172 6.26 11.20 9.44
N SER A 173 6.67 9.93 9.34
CA SER A 173 7.91 9.55 8.67
C SER A 173 7.87 9.91 7.19
N ASP A 174 8.98 9.67 6.49
CA ASP A 174 8.90 9.49 5.04
C ASP A 174 8.04 8.24 4.74
N PRO A 175 7.37 8.14 3.57
CA PRO A 175 6.48 7.01 3.30
C PRO A 175 7.27 5.71 3.32
N LEU A 176 6.75 4.69 4.00
CA LEU A 176 7.27 3.32 3.96
C LEU A 176 7.14 2.78 2.54
N VAL A 177 5.92 2.88 2.00
CA VAL A 177 5.54 2.62 0.60
C VAL A 177 4.47 3.64 0.20
N GLU A 178 4.31 3.92 -1.09
CA GLU A 178 3.06 4.49 -1.58
C GLU A 178 2.11 3.38 -2.01
N VAL A 179 0.81 3.65 -2.03
CA VAL A 179 -0.18 2.71 -2.57
C VAL A 179 -1.14 3.45 -3.48
N LEU A 180 -1.61 2.73 -4.48
CA LEU A 180 -2.57 3.22 -5.45
C LEU A 180 -3.99 3.05 -4.91
N LEU A 181 -4.73 4.15 -4.87
CA LEU A 181 -6.17 4.14 -4.66
C LEU A 181 -6.82 4.04 -6.04
N MET A 182 -7.56 2.97 -6.25
CA MET A 182 -8.19 2.65 -7.53
C MET A 182 -9.69 2.99 -7.49
N LEU A 183 -10.28 3.06 -8.67
CA LEU A 183 -11.72 2.95 -8.84
C LEU A 183 -12.04 1.55 -9.38
N PHE A 184 -13.01 0.90 -8.78
CA PHE A 184 -13.55 -0.38 -9.21
C PHE A 184 -14.97 -0.16 -9.69
N VAL A 185 -15.27 -0.64 -10.89
CA VAL A 185 -16.52 -0.37 -11.61
C VAL A 185 -17.06 -1.65 -12.25
N ARG A 186 -18.35 -1.68 -12.58
CA ARG A 186 -18.95 -2.79 -13.34
C ARG A 186 -18.33 -2.86 -14.74
N SER A 187 -18.04 -4.06 -15.22
CA SER A 187 -17.37 -4.27 -16.52
C SER A 187 -18.26 -4.00 -17.73
N ASP A 188 -19.58 -3.98 -17.56
CA ASP A 188 -20.58 -3.89 -18.62
C ASP A 188 -21.03 -2.45 -18.97
N GLU A 189 -20.58 -1.44 -18.24
CA GLU A 189 -21.11 -0.08 -18.36
C GLU A 189 -20.24 0.92 -19.14
N GLY A 190 -19.08 0.49 -19.62
CA GLY A 190 -18.18 1.38 -20.37
C GLY A 190 -17.76 2.62 -19.57
N PHE A 191 -17.64 2.48 -18.23
CA PHE A 191 -17.24 3.56 -17.34
C PHE A 191 -15.87 4.11 -17.76
N LYS A 192 -15.75 5.44 -17.76
CA LYS A 192 -14.54 6.14 -18.21
C LYS A 192 -13.96 6.96 -17.07
N PHE A 193 -12.63 6.97 -16.95
CA PHE A 193 -11.93 7.76 -15.94
C PHE A 193 -10.57 8.20 -16.47
N ASP A 194 -10.60 9.10 -17.45
CA ASP A 194 -9.38 9.67 -18.03
C ASP A 194 -8.98 10.95 -17.27
N SER A 195 -9.96 11.62 -16.67
CA SER A 195 -9.81 12.89 -15.98
C SER A 195 -10.67 12.95 -14.71
N ASP A 196 -10.35 13.90 -13.84
CA ASP A 196 -11.14 14.16 -12.63
C ASP A 196 -12.58 14.62 -12.94
N ASP A 197 -12.80 15.24 -14.11
CA ASP A 197 -14.11 15.71 -14.55
C ASP A 197 -15.08 14.55 -14.86
N ASP A 198 -14.56 13.37 -15.20
CA ASP A 198 -15.38 12.18 -15.48
C ASP A 198 -16.12 11.65 -14.23
N LEU A 199 -15.72 12.08 -13.04
CA LEU A 199 -16.38 11.73 -11.78
C LEU A 199 -17.45 12.73 -11.35
N LEU A 200 -17.56 13.90 -12.00
CA LEU A 200 -18.55 14.90 -11.59
C LEU A 200 -19.98 14.35 -11.74
N GLY A 201 -20.76 14.46 -10.67
CA GLY A 201 -22.11 13.91 -10.56
C GLY A 201 -22.18 12.41 -10.28
N LYS A 202 -21.04 11.72 -10.16
CA LYS A 202 -20.96 10.29 -9.84
C LYS A 202 -21.01 10.03 -8.34
N SER A 203 -21.29 8.78 -8.01
CA SER A 203 -21.30 8.25 -6.65
C SER A 203 -20.16 7.25 -6.45
N ILE A 204 -19.39 7.45 -5.37
CA ILE A 204 -18.27 6.59 -4.97
C ILE A 204 -18.60 5.98 -3.62
N CYS A 205 -18.44 4.66 -3.47
CA CYS A 205 -18.51 4.00 -2.18
C CYS A 205 -17.12 3.85 -1.54
N ARG A 206 -17.03 4.15 -0.24
CA ARG A 206 -15.92 3.77 0.65
C ARG A 206 -16.41 3.31 2.00
N PRO A 207 -15.77 2.34 2.67
CA PRO A 207 -16.11 2.00 4.05
C PRO A 207 -15.94 3.18 5.01
N HIS A 208 -16.64 3.16 6.15
CA HIS A 208 -16.41 4.13 7.22
C HIS A 208 -14.95 4.10 7.73
N GLY A 209 -14.41 5.24 8.16
CA GLY A 209 -13.04 5.36 8.67
C GLY A 209 -11.94 5.47 7.60
N PHE A 210 -12.24 5.18 6.33
CA PHE A 210 -11.30 5.35 5.23
C PHE A 210 -11.08 6.81 4.88
N LEU A 211 -9.87 7.09 4.38
CA LEU A 211 -9.41 8.43 4.02
C LEU A 211 -10.34 9.14 3.01
N THR A 212 -10.41 10.46 3.10
CA THR A 212 -11.19 11.33 2.20
C THR A 212 -10.41 12.51 1.66
N PHE A 213 -9.20 12.77 2.18
CA PHE A 213 -8.40 13.92 1.77
C PHE A 213 -7.92 13.83 0.31
N ASP A 214 -8.03 12.65 -0.31
CA ASP A 214 -7.76 12.44 -1.73
C ASP A 214 -8.98 12.79 -2.62
N LEU A 215 -10.18 12.83 -2.06
CA LEU A 215 -11.42 13.29 -2.68
C LEU A 215 -11.68 14.78 -2.41
N ASP A 216 -11.14 15.29 -1.29
CA ASP A 216 -11.37 16.65 -0.82
C ASP A 216 -10.07 17.27 -0.31
N ARG A 217 -9.39 18.03 -1.18
CA ARG A 217 -8.14 18.76 -0.99
C ARG A 217 -8.06 20.01 -1.88
N PRO A 218 -7.13 20.95 -1.62
CA PRO A 218 -6.89 22.03 -2.58
C PRO A 218 -6.65 21.49 -4.00
N GLY A 219 -7.45 21.97 -4.95
CA GLY A 219 -7.45 21.49 -6.35
C GLY A 219 -8.42 20.34 -6.65
N ARG A 220 -9.01 19.67 -5.65
CA ARG A 220 -10.03 18.64 -5.81
C ARG A 220 -11.03 18.72 -4.64
N ASP A 221 -12.11 19.45 -4.85
CA ASP A 221 -13.10 19.88 -3.85
C ASP A 221 -14.41 19.09 -3.96
N TRP A 222 -14.32 17.78 -4.20
CA TRP A 222 -15.49 17.03 -4.63
C TRP A 222 -16.54 16.86 -3.55
N LEU A 223 -16.12 16.68 -2.30
CA LEU A 223 -17.03 16.42 -1.20
C LEU A 223 -17.61 17.73 -0.66
N GLN A 224 -16.76 18.73 -0.40
CA GLN A 224 -17.21 20.00 0.17
C GLN A 224 -18.23 20.73 -0.72
N ASN A 225 -18.10 20.60 -2.05
CA ASN A 225 -18.98 21.24 -3.03
C ASN A 225 -20.01 20.28 -3.65
N GLY A 226 -20.15 19.06 -3.11
CA GLY A 226 -21.15 18.08 -3.58
C GLY A 226 -21.00 17.68 -5.05
N LYS A 227 -19.79 17.76 -5.61
CA LYS A 227 -19.51 17.39 -6.99
C LYS A 227 -19.45 15.87 -7.18
N VAL A 228 -19.15 15.12 -6.12
CA VAL A 228 -19.19 13.65 -6.09
C VAL A 228 -19.91 13.23 -4.82
N GLN A 229 -20.82 12.27 -4.93
CA GLN A 229 -21.50 11.70 -3.77
C GLN A 229 -20.64 10.60 -3.14
N LEU A 230 -20.22 10.78 -1.89
CA LEU A 230 -19.56 9.72 -1.13
C LEU A 230 -20.60 8.90 -0.36
N VAL A 231 -20.78 7.65 -0.77
CA VAL A 231 -21.58 6.66 -0.05
C VAL A 231 -20.68 5.90 0.93
N ARG A 232 -21.18 5.68 2.14
CA ARG A 232 -20.46 4.92 3.17
C ARG A 232 -21.17 3.61 3.48
N ALA A 233 -20.37 2.55 3.59
CA ALA A 233 -20.80 1.21 3.97
C ALA A 233 -20.01 0.74 5.20
N ASN A 234 -20.44 -0.36 5.82
CA ASN A 234 -19.80 -0.87 7.04
C ASN A 234 -18.46 -1.56 6.76
N ASN A 235 -18.30 -2.13 5.58
CA ASN A 235 -17.10 -2.82 5.12
C ASN A 235 -16.99 -2.75 3.59
N GLU A 236 -15.90 -3.30 3.07
CA GLU A 236 -15.56 -3.30 1.65
C GLU A 236 -16.54 -4.12 0.83
N ALA A 237 -16.88 -5.33 1.29
CA ALA A 237 -17.83 -6.24 0.64
C ALA A 237 -19.19 -5.57 0.35
N GLU A 238 -19.71 -4.81 1.33
CA GLU A 238 -20.97 -4.06 1.16
C GLU A 238 -20.86 -2.97 0.09
N CYS A 239 -19.70 -2.33 -0.07
CA CYS A 239 -19.50 -1.38 -1.17
C CYS A 239 -19.58 -2.04 -2.54
N PHE A 240 -19.02 -3.26 -2.70
CA PHE A 240 -19.13 -4.01 -3.96
C PHE A 240 -20.56 -4.53 -4.20
N ASP A 241 -21.28 -4.93 -3.16
CA ASP A 241 -22.70 -5.29 -3.29
C ASP A 241 -23.53 -4.10 -3.81
N LYS A 242 -23.29 -2.91 -3.27
CA LYS A 242 -23.92 -1.66 -3.75
C LYS A 242 -23.55 -1.33 -5.18
N LEU A 243 -22.30 -1.56 -5.57
CA LEU A 243 -21.85 -1.40 -6.96
C LEU A 243 -22.60 -2.36 -7.87
N LEU A 244 -22.75 -3.62 -7.51
CA LEU A 244 -23.47 -4.60 -8.34
C LEU A 244 -24.97 -4.33 -8.40
N ALA A 245 -25.54 -3.71 -7.36
CA ALA A 245 -26.93 -3.28 -7.33
C ALA A 245 -27.20 -1.99 -8.13
N GLY A 246 -26.16 -1.31 -8.62
CA GLY A 246 -26.30 -0.02 -9.30
C GLY A 246 -26.60 1.15 -8.37
N GLU A 247 -26.44 0.97 -7.05
CA GLU A 247 -26.63 2.03 -6.06
C GLU A 247 -25.47 3.04 -6.06
N VAL A 248 -24.29 2.61 -6.53
CA VAL A 248 -23.13 3.45 -6.73
C VAL A 248 -22.52 3.25 -8.11
N ASP A 249 -21.83 4.27 -8.61
CA ASP A 249 -21.12 4.22 -9.89
C ASP A 249 -19.74 3.55 -9.77
N ALA A 250 -19.06 3.74 -8.64
CA ALA A 250 -17.74 3.17 -8.39
C ALA A 250 -17.50 2.84 -6.91
N VAL A 251 -16.61 1.89 -6.65
CA VAL A 251 -16.00 1.65 -5.33
C VAL A 251 -14.57 2.17 -5.36
N SER A 252 -14.11 2.82 -4.30
CA SER A 252 -12.72 3.27 -4.25
C SER A 252 -11.97 2.72 -3.04
N LEU A 253 -10.98 1.87 -3.31
CA LEU A 253 -10.12 1.22 -2.31
C LEU A 253 -8.68 1.22 -2.79
N ASN A 254 -7.75 0.86 -1.90
CA ASN A 254 -6.40 0.56 -2.36
C ASN A 254 -6.43 -0.69 -3.28
N VAL A 255 -5.47 -0.76 -4.20
CA VAL A 255 -5.42 -1.81 -5.25
C VAL A 255 -5.50 -3.23 -4.69
N PHE A 256 -4.81 -3.51 -3.58
CA PHE A 256 -4.73 -4.84 -2.99
C PHE A 256 -6.05 -5.25 -2.35
N LEU A 257 -6.63 -4.38 -1.54
CA LEU A 257 -7.90 -4.65 -0.87
C LEU A 257 -9.04 -4.84 -1.87
N GLY A 258 -9.09 -4.02 -2.93
CA GLY A 258 -10.10 -4.22 -3.97
C GLY A 258 -9.92 -5.52 -4.75
N ALA A 259 -8.68 -5.92 -5.05
CA ALA A 259 -8.40 -7.20 -5.71
C ALA A 259 -8.79 -8.40 -4.82
N GLN A 260 -8.52 -8.32 -3.52
CA GLN A 260 -8.93 -9.33 -2.54
C GLN A 260 -10.45 -9.49 -2.50
N VAL A 261 -11.21 -8.39 -2.37
CA VAL A 261 -12.68 -8.46 -2.32
C VAL A 261 -13.25 -9.01 -3.63
N ILE A 262 -12.71 -8.61 -4.78
CA ILE A 262 -13.11 -9.17 -6.09
C ILE A 262 -12.93 -10.68 -6.10
N LYS A 263 -11.81 -11.19 -5.57
CA LYS A 263 -11.58 -12.63 -5.49
C LYS A 263 -12.54 -13.32 -4.53
N GLU A 264 -12.64 -12.83 -3.30
CA GLU A 264 -13.42 -13.45 -2.22
C GLU A 264 -14.91 -13.52 -2.56
N GLN A 265 -15.44 -12.50 -3.24
CA GLN A 265 -16.83 -12.45 -3.68
C GLN A 265 -17.07 -13.06 -5.07
N GLY A 266 -16.04 -13.58 -5.75
CA GLY A 266 -16.17 -14.18 -7.08
C GLY A 266 -16.63 -13.18 -8.16
N LEU A 267 -16.09 -11.96 -8.13
CA LEU A 267 -16.48 -10.86 -9.01
C LEU A 267 -15.57 -10.69 -10.23
N GLN A 268 -14.64 -11.62 -10.45
CA GLN A 268 -13.76 -11.61 -11.62
C GLN A 268 -14.58 -11.52 -12.92
N GLY A 269 -14.19 -10.61 -13.82
CA GLY A 269 -14.89 -10.35 -15.08
C GLY A 269 -16.19 -9.55 -14.96
N ARG A 270 -16.73 -9.34 -13.75
CA ARG A 270 -17.91 -8.50 -13.48
C ARG A 270 -17.55 -7.12 -12.95
N VAL A 271 -16.43 -7.04 -12.23
CA VAL A 271 -15.88 -5.80 -11.71
C VAL A 271 -14.43 -5.67 -12.17
N VAL A 272 -14.05 -4.48 -12.62
CA VAL A 272 -12.72 -4.16 -13.12
C VAL A 272 -12.17 -2.93 -12.41
N ALA A 273 -10.86 -2.90 -12.19
CA ALA A 273 -10.15 -1.70 -11.76
C ALA A 273 -9.89 -0.79 -12.96
N MET A 274 -10.10 0.52 -12.80
CA MET A 274 -9.79 1.50 -13.84
C MET A 274 -8.29 1.62 -14.09
N GLU A 275 -7.89 1.87 -15.34
CA GLU A 275 -6.49 2.05 -15.72
C GLU A 275 -5.86 3.33 -15.15
N ARG A 276 -6.63 4.30 -14.68
CA ARG A 276 -6.09 5.49 -14.01
C ARG A 276 -6.32 5.37 -12.51
N PRO A 277 -5.28 5.45 -11.66
CA PRO A 277 -5.49 5.50 -10.23
C PRO A 277 -6.21 6.81 -9.87
N LEU A 278 -7.11 6.75 -8.91
CA LEU A 278 -7.77 7.94 -8.37
C LEU A 278 -6.76 8.87 -7.68
N SER A 279 -5.81 8.28 -6.97
CA SER A 279 -4.71 8.96 -6.30
C SER A 279 -3.65 7.96 -5.84
N THR A 280 -2.46 8.46 -5.53
CA THR A 280 -1.45 7.74 -4.73
C THR A 280 -1.52 8.21 -3.29
N ALA A 281 -1.20 7.33 -2.34
CA ALA A 281 -1.15 7.68 -0.92
C ALA A 281 0.02 6.97 -0.22
N GLY A 282 0.87 7.76 0.43
CA GLY A 282 1.94 7.25 1.29
C GLY A 282 1.41 6.62 2.57
N MET A 283 1.94 5.46 2.93
CA MET A 283 1.77 4.85 4.25
C MET A 283 2.97 5.13 5.12
N HIS A 284 2.76 5.63 6.34
CA HIS A 284 3.83 6.16 7.18
C HIS A 284 3.84 5.52 8.57
N VAL A 285 4.99 5.62 9.23
CA VAL A 285 5.07 5.61 10.69
C VAL A 285 4.61 6.98 11.20
N ILE A 286 3.79 6.98 12.25
CA ILE A 286 3.23 8.18 12.86
C ILE A 286 3.59 8.24 14.35
N ILE A 287 3.90 9.44 14.87
CA ILE A 287 4.27 9.68 16.27
C ILE A 287 3.61 10.96 16.80
N SER A 288 3.12 10.93 18.04
CA SER A 288 2.47 12.10 18.64
C SER A 288 3.42 13.30 18.74
N LYS A 289 2.95 14.49 18.37
CA LYS A 289 3.65 15.75 18.62
C LYS A 289 3.84 16.06 20.10
N LYS A 290 3.03 15.43 20.98
CA LYS A 290 3.19 15.50 22.45
C LYS A 290 4.34 14.64 22.95
N HIS A 291 4.91 13.76 22.12
CA HIS A 291 6.01 12.89 22.51
C HIS A 291 7.31 13.70 22.64
N TRP A 292 7.93 13.68 23.82
CA TRP A 292 9.08 14.54 24.15
C TRP A 292 10.34 14.29 23.30
N ARG A 293 10.48 13.10 22.70
CA ARG A 293 11.52 12.76 21.71
C ARG A 293 10.97 12.54 20.30
N GLY A 294 9.72 12.92 20.04
CA GLY A 294 8.99 12.49 18.84
C GLY A 294 9.73 12.79 17.54
N THR A 295 10.21 14.02 17.42
CA THR A 295 11.03 14.47 16.28
C THR A 295 12.37 13.76 16.19
N THR A 296 13.05 13.50 17.30
CA THR A 296 14.33 12.78 17.33
C THR A 296 14.18 11.33 16.88
N PHE A 297 13.17 10.63 17.40
CA PHE A 297 12.94 9.24 17.02
C PHE A 297 12.55 9.12 15.56
N LEU A 298 11.70 10.02 15.07
CA LEU A 298 11.29 10.02 13.68
C LEU A 298 12.44 10.38 12.73
N TYR A 299 13.31 11.32 13.11
CA TYR A 299 14.52 11.64 12.35
C TYR A 299 15.45 10.43 12.21
N ARG A 300 15.65 9.70 13.31
CA ARG A 300 16.46 8.47 13.33
C ARG A 300 15.85 7.37 12.48
N PHE A 301 14.54 7.17 12.61
CA PHE A 301 13.79 6.22 11.79
C PHE A 301 13.90 6.56 10.30
N ASN A 302 13.69 7.82 9.91
CA ASN A 302 13.82 8.26 8.52
C ASN A 302 15.25 8.06 7.98
N ALA A 303 16.28 8.28 8.79
CA ALA A 303 17.66 7.99 8.39
C ALA A 303 17.88 6.49 8.12
N GLY A 304 17.31 5.62 8.95
CA GLY A 304 17.31 4.17 8.73
C GLY A 304 16.52 3.76 7.48
N LEU A 305 15.30 4.30 7.32
CA LEU A 305 14.44 4.06 6.16
C LEU A 305 15.10 4.50 4.86
N ALA A 306 15.73 5.67 4.82
CA ALA A 306 16.43 6.17 3.65
C ALA A 306 17.57 5.22 3.23
N LYS A 307 18.39 4.79 4.20
CA LYS A 307 19.46 3.80 3.96
C LYS A 307 18.91 2.45 3.49
N LEU A 308 17.77 2.02 4.02
CA LEU A 308 17.10 0.79 3.59
C LEU A 308 16.63 0.91 2.14
N LYS A 309 15.98 2.02 1.76
CA LYS A 309 15.49 2.25 0.40
C LYS A 309 16.60 2.34 -0.66
N GLU A 310 17.81 2.72 -0.26
CA GLU A 310 19.01 2.70 -1.13
C GLU A 310 19.60 1.29 -1.30
N SER A 311 19.09 0.28 -0.58
CA SER A 311 19.61 -1.09 -0.60
C SER A 311 18.67 -2.06 -1.33
N ASP A 312 19.25 -3.12 -1.89
CA ASP A 312 18.49 -4.21 -2.53
C ASP A 312 17.46 -4.85 -1.57
N ARG A 313 17.75 -4.85 -0.26
CA ARG A 313 16.88 -5.42 0.79
C ARG A 313 15.48 -4.80 0.77
N TYR A 314 15.34 -3.50 0.49
CA TYR A 314 14.00 -2.89 0.39
C TYR A 314 13.19 -3.49 -0.75
N ALA A 315 13.79 -3.59 -1.95
CA ALA A 315 13.17 -4.18 -3.11
C ALA A 315 12.86 -5.67 -2.89
N GLU A 316 13.76 -6.42 -2.25
CA GLU A 316 13.54 -7.82 -1.87
C GLU A 316 12.32 -8.00 -0.95
N ILE A 317 12.18 -7.16 0.09
CA ILE A 317 11.02 -7.19 0.99
C ILE A 317 9.74 -6.87 0.21
N VAL A 318 9.70 -5.75 -0.53
CA VAL A 318 8.50 -5.36 -1.30
C VAL A 318 8.11 -6.45 -2.28
N ASN A 319 9.06 -6.93 -3.11
CA ASN A 319 8.81 -7.98 -4.09
C ASN A 319 8.30 -9.25 -3.43
N LYS A 320 8.90 -9.68 -2.30
CA LYS A 320 8.46 -10.84 -1.51
C LYS A 320 6.98 -10.81 -1.19
N HIS A 321 6.51 -9.74 -0.55
CA HIS A 321 5.12 -9.70 -0.12
C HIS A 321 4.15 -9.50 -1.28
N LEU A 322 4.54 -8.76 -2.32
CA LEU A 322 3.74 -8.65 -3.54
C LEU A 322 3.60 -10.00 -4.24
N GLY A 323 4.69 -10.76 -4.38
CA GLY A 323 4.66 -12.10 -4.97
C GLY A 323 3.74 -13.06 -4.18
N VAL A 324 3.86 -13.06 -2.84
CA VAL A 324 2.96 -13.84 -1.98
C VAL A 324 1.49 -13.43 -2.19
N PHE A 325 1.22 -12.13 -2.27
CA PHE A 325 -0.13 -11.61 -2.48
C PHE A 325 -0.73 -12.07 -3.80
N TRP A 326 -0.05 -11.85 -4.93
CA TRP A 326 -0.60 -12.24 -6.23
C TRP A 326 -0.72 -13.74 -6.40
N GLU A 327 0.18 -14.55 -5.83
CA GLU A 327 0.00 -16.00 -5.80
C GLU A 327 -1.24 -16.42 -5.00
N GLN A 328 -1.51 -15.74 -3.87
CA GLN A 328 -2.73 -15.99 -3.11
C GLN A 328 -3.98 -15.59 -3.85
N ILE A 329 -3.95 -14.53 -4.67
CA ILE A 329 -5.15 -14.05 -5.37
C ILE A 329 -5.32 -14.55 -6.81
N LYS A 330 -4.31 -15.21 -7.37
CA LYS A 330 -4.40 -15.88 -8.68
C LYS A 330 -5.65 -16.76 -8.79
N SER A 331 -6.39 -16.60 -9.88
CA SER A 331 -7.54 -17.45 -10.19
C SER A 331 -7.03 -18.72 -10.91
N ASN A 332 -7.52 -19.90 -10.49
CA ASN A 332 -7.18 -21.18 -11.14
C ASN A 332 -7.80 -21.32 -12.54
#